data_AF-A0A5N5UG94-F1
#
_entry.id   AF-A0A5N5UG94-F1
#
_cell.length_a   1.000
_cell.length_b   1.000
_cell.length_c   1.000
_cell.angle_alpha   90.00
_cell.angle_beta   90.00
_cell.angle_gamma   90.00
#
_symmetry.space_group_name_H-M   'P 1'
#
loop_
_entity.id
_entity.type
_entity.pdbx_description
1 polymer ?
#
loop_
_entity_poly.entity_id
_entity_poly.type
_entity_poly.pdbx_seq_one_letter_code
_entity_poly.pdbx_strand_id
1 'polypeptide(L)'
;MSTESADGDDLNDRITNFLRRNFPQIQMHGGSAAIQNIDREEGSVTIQLGGACSGCGISPMTIQAIKSRMTKEIPEISTVHAETGAASGAGDGMGGGNVSPSFPGESSSSEDDEGPQAPF
;
A
#
# COMPACT_ATOMS: atom_id res chain seq x y z
N MET A 1 9.00 31.15 28.22
CA MET A 1 9.27 30.12 27.21
C MET A 1 8.02 29.27 27.09
N SER A 2 7.14 29.54 26.11
CA SER A 2 5.95 28.72 25.78
C SER A 2 5.35 29.27 24.47
N THR A 3 6.02 29.07 23.34
CA THR A 3 5.47 29.38 22.00
C THR A 3 5.56 28.17 21.07
N GLU A 4 5.73 26.95 21.62
CA GLU A 4 5.97 25.75 20.81
C GLU A 4 4.75 24.83 20.69
N SER A 5 3.66 25.09 21.44
CA SER A 5 2.51 24.17 21.51
C SER A 5 1.29 24.60 20.68
N ALA A 6 1.15 25.88 20.32
CA ALA A 6 -0.02 26.34 19.56
C ALA A 6 0.11 25.91 18.09
N ASP A 7 1.22 26.30 17.46
CA ASP A 7 1.49 25.96 16.06
C ASP A 7 1.60 24.44 15.86
N GLY A 8 2.02 23.71 16.91
CA GLY A 8 2.12 22.25 17.06
C GLY A 8 0.89 21.50 16.57
N ASP A 9 -0.24 21.83 17.21
CA ASP A 9 -1.55 21.26 16.98
C ASP A 9 -2.07 21.62 15.58
N ASP A 10 -1.90 22.88 15.14
CA ASP A 10 -2.41 23.37 13.86
C ASP A 10 -1.90 22.54 12.66
N LEU A 11 -0.61 22.20 12.64
CA LEU A 11 -0.03 21.41 11.55
C LEU A 11 -0.49 19.95 11.62
N ASN A 12 -0.59 19.38 12.82
CA ASN A 12 -1.09 18.02 13.02
C ASN A 12 -2.53 17.88 12.51
N ASP A 13 -3.40 18.83 12.88
CA ASP A 13 -4.79 18.89 12.45
C ASP A 13 -4.91 19.07 10.94
N ARG A 14 -4.04 19.89 10.32
CA ARG A 14 -4.01 20.06 8.85
C ARG A 14 -3.63 18.77 8.15
N ILE A 15 -2.61 18.07 8.62
CA ILE A 15 -2.19 16.77 8.06
C ILE A 15 -3.30 15.73 8.23
N THR A 16 -3.92 15.67 9.41
CA THR A 16 -5.02 14.74 9.70
C THR A 16 -6.23 15.02 8.81
N ASN A 17 -6.63 16.30 8.67
CA ASN A 17 -7.70 16.70 7.77
C ASN A 17 -7.37 16.42 6.30
N PHE A 18 -6.13 16.67 5.89
CA PHE A 18 -5.66 16.34 4.54
C PHE A 18 -5.86 14.85 4.24
N LEU A 19 -5.42 13.96 5.12
CA LEU A 19 -5.56 12.52 4.93
C LEU A 19 -7.02 12.08 4.88
N ARG A 20 -7.88 12.64 5.75
CA ARG A 20 -9.32 12.35 5.75
C ARG A 20 -10.02 12.81 4.47
N ARG A 21 -9.66 13.97 3.93
CA ARG A 21 -10.29 14.55 2.72
C ARG A 21 -9.77 13.96 1.43
N ASN A 22 -8.46 13.77 1.32
CA ASN A 22 -7.82 13.31 0.08
C ASN A 22 -7.72 11.79 -0.03
N PHE A 23 -7.66 11.09 1.10
CA PHE A 23 -7.50 9.63 1.17
C PHE A 23 -8.51 8.97 2.13
N PRO A 24 -9.83 9.25 2.01
CA PRO A 24 -10.85 8.64 2.87
C PRO A 24 -10.87 7.12 2.76
N GLN A 25 -10.42 6.59 1.62
CA GLN A 25 -10.28 5.17 1.34
C GLN A 25 -9.46 4.44 2.40
N ILE A 26 -8.42 5.06 2.97
CA ILE A 26 -7.59 4.45 4.02
C ILE A 26 -8.50 3.99 5.18
N GLN A 27 -9.37 4.87 5.67
CA GLN A 27 -10.30 4.54 6.75
C GLN A 27 -11.45 3.63 6.30
N MET A 28 -11.97 3.83 5.08
CA MET A 28 -13.06 3.00 4.54
C MET A 28 -12.66 1.53 4.38
N HIS A 29 -11.39 1.25 4.12
CA HIS A 29 -10.84 -0.11 4.05
C HIS A 29 -10.39 -0.65 5.43
N GLY A 30 -10.71 0.03 6.53
CA GLY A 30 -10.32 -0.37 7.89
C GLY A 30 -8.87 -0.02 8.24
N GLY A 31 -8.22 0.82 7.45
CA GLY A 31 -6.90 1.39 7.71
C GLY A 31 -6.93 2.55 8.71
N SER A 32 -5.78 2.87 9.27
CA SER A 32 -5.51 4.02 10.12
C SER A 32 -4.27 4.76 9.65
N ALA A 33 -4.25 6.07 9.88
CA ALA A 33 -3.07 6.89 9.67
C ALA A 33 -2.80 7.67 10.95
N ALA A 34 -1.57 7.56 11.45
CA ALA A 34 -1.09 8.27 12.62
C ALA A 34 0.15 9.07 12.25
N ILE A 35 0.31 10.25 12.84
CA ILE A 35 1.51 11.06 12.68
C ILE A 35 2.48 10.65 13.79
N GLN A 36 3.67 10.22 13.40
CA GLN A 36 4.71 9.75 14.34
C GLN A 36 5.64 10.87 14.76
N ASN A 37 6.05 11.70 13.79
CA ASN A 37 6.95 12.81 14.02
C ASN A 37 6.69 13.94 13.02
N ILE A 38 6.89 15.18 13.46
CA ILE A 38 6.85 16.37 12.62
C ILE A 38 8.10 17.19 12.93
N ASP A 39 8.97 17.35 11.94
CA ASP A 39 10.12 18.23 12.01
C ASP A 39 9.86 19.50 11.19
N ARG A 40 9.75 20.63 11.88
CA ARG A 40 9.41 21.92 11.24
C ARG A 40 10.62 22.65 10.72
N GLU A 41 11.79 22.38 11.30
CA GLU A 41 13.03 23.01 10.92
C GLU A 41 13.50 22.45 9.57
N GLU A 42 13.38 21.14 9.39
CA GLU A 42 13.65 20.46 8.12
C GLU A 42 12.42 20.48 7.18
N GLY A 43 11.22 20.64 7.72
CA GLY A 43 9.96 20.50 6.96
C GLY A 43 9.69 19.04 6.59
N SER A 44 10.03 18.09 7.48
CA SER A 44 9.83 16.66 7.28
C SER A 44 8.71 16.12 8.19
N VAL A 45 7.88 15.21 7.67
CA VAL A 45 6.85 14.53 8.46
C VAL A 45 6.96 13.02 8.31
N THR A 46 6.83 12.31 9.41
CA THR A 46 6.73 10.86 9.44
C THR A 46 5.31 10.46 9.82
N ILE A 47 4.66 9.72 8.93
CA ILE A 47 3.33 9.14 9.16
C ILE A 47 3.44 7.62 9.19
N GLN A 48 2.75 7.00 10.14
CA GLN A 48 2.54 5.57 10.19
C GLN A 48 1.16 5.26 9.62
N LEU A 49 1.15 4.45 8.58
CA LEU A 49 -0.04 3.95 7.92
C LEU A 49 -0.23 2.48 8.33
N GLY A 50 -1.35 2.17 8.96
CA GLY A 50 -1.65 0.85 9.53
C GLY A 50 -3.11 0.44 9.34
N GLY A 51 -3.55 -0.64 10.02
CA GLY A 51 -4.95 -1.03 10.15
C GLY A 51 -5.32 -2.40 9.56
N ALA A 52 -6.62 -2.72 9.62
CA ALA A 52 -7.23 -4.05 9.51
C ALA A 52 -7.12 -4.71 8.13
N CYS A 53 -6.53 -4.04 7.15
CA CYS A 53 -6.11 -4.68 5.90
C CYS A 53 -4.89 -5.56 6.21
N SER A 54 -5.12 -6.66 6.92
CA SER A 54 -4.18 -7.73 7.22
C SER A 54 -3.48 -8.17 5.94
N GLY A 55 -2.31 -7.58 5.67
CA GLY A 55 -1.49 -7.90 4.50
C GLY A 55 -1.64 -6.99 3.27
N CYS A 56 -2.56 -6.02 3.23
CA CYS A 56 -2.54 -5.01 2.17
C CYS A 56 -1.57 -3.89 2.59
N GLY A 57 -0.28 -4.14 2.40
CA GLY A 57 0.70 -3.07 2.42
C GLY A 57 0.17 -1.93 1.55
N ILE A 58 0.01 -0.74 2.14
CA ILE A 58 -0.43 0.42 1.37
C ILE A 58 0.45 0.51 0.14
N SER A 59 -0.19 0.55 -1.03
CA SER A 59 0.55 0.43 -2.28
C SER A 59 1.61 1.52 -2.36
N PRO A 60 2.80 1.24 -2.93
CA PRO A 60 3.82 2.27 -3.12
C PRO A 60 3.27 3.45 -3.94
N MET A 61 2.31 3.22 -4.83
CA MET A 61 1.58 4.27 -5.56
C MET A 61 0.77 5.18 -4.64
N THR A 62 0.05 4.62 -3.67
CA THR A 62 -0.69 5.40 -2.67
C THR A 62 0.26 6.23 -1.82
N ILE A 63 1.37 5.65 -1.38
CA ILE A 63 2.40 6.39 -0.62
C ILE A 63 2.92 7.57 -1.46
N GLN A 64 3.31 7.34 -2.72
CA GLN A 64 3.77 8.39 -3.61
C GLN A 64 2.72 9.49 -3.82
N ALA A 65 1.45 9.11 -4.01
CA ALA A 65 0.36 10.06 -4.15
C ALA A 65 0.19 10.94 -2.89
N ILE A 66 0.31 10.35 -1.70
CA ILE A 66 0.29 11.10 -0.43
C ILE A 66 1.45 12.09 -0.41
N LYS A 67 2.68 11.64 -0.68
CA LYS A 67 3.87 12.52 -0.69
C LYS A 67 3.68 13.71 -1.64
N SER A 68 3.31 13.45 -2.89
CA SER A 68 3.16 14.49 -3.91
C SER A 68 1.99 15.44 -3.68
N ARG A 69 0.92 15.00 -3.03
CA ARG A 69 -0.23 15.87 -2.73
C ARG A 69 -0.03 16.66 -1.45
N MET A 70 0.57 16.05 -0.42
CA MET A 70 0.80 16.68 0.87
C MET A 70 1.75 17.88 0.75
N THR A 71 2.87 17.74 0.02
CA THR A 71 3.80 18.84 -0.20
C THR A 71 3.22 19.97 -1.07
N LYS A 72 2.18 19.69 -1.86
CA LYS A 72 1.46 20.71 -2.65
C LYS A 72 0.40 21.46 -1.86
N GLU A 73 -0.30 20.78 -0.95
CA GLU A 73 -1.39 21.36 -0.17
C GLU A 73 -0.89 22.01 1.13
N ILE A 74 0.23 21.50 1.67
CA ILE A 74 0.87 22.00 2.89
C ILE A 74 2.31 22.40 2.52
N PRO A 75 2.56 23.65 2.10
CA PRO A 75 3.88 24.11 1.63
C PRO A 75 4.93 24.16 2.76
N GLU A 76 4.51 24.02 4.01
CA GLU A 76 5.39 23.89 5.18
C GLU A 76 6.09 22.51 5.24
N ILE A 77 5.62 21.54 4.45
CA ILE A 77 6.18 20.18 4.38
C ILE A 77 6.90 20.01 3.06
N SER A 78 8.21 19.78 3.15
CA SER A 78 9.12 19.50 2.04
C SER A 78 9.26 18.00 1.80
N THR A 79 9.30 17.22 2.88
CA THR A 79 9.62 15.79 2.85
C THR A 79 8.58 14.99 3.63
N VAL A 80 8.11 13.88 3.05
CA VAL A 80 7.12 13.00 3.68
C VAL A 80 7.66 11.58 3.74
N HIS A 81 7.78 11.04 4.95
CA HIS A 81 8.10 9.66 5.25
C HIS A 81 6.82 8.92 5.63
N ALA A 82 6.55 7.81 4.96
CA ALA A 82 5.39 6.98 5.25
C ALA A 82 5.88 5.58 5.60
N GLU A 83 5.61 5.16 6.82
CA GLU A 83 5.92 3.83 7.31
C GLU A 83 4.65 2.97 7.19
N THR A 84 4.77 1.80 6.59
CA THR A 84 3.68 0.82 6.53
C THR A 84 4.16 -0.46 7.17
N GLY A 85 3.29 -1.16 7.90
CA GLY A 85 3.61 -2.43 8.56
C GLY A 85 3.92 -3.59 7.59
N ALA A 86 3.97 -3.35 6.28
CA ALA A 86 4.34 -4.36 5.30
C ALA A 86 5.86 -4.43 5.11
N ALA A 87 6.54 -4.93 6.16
CA ALA A 87 7.80 -5.61 5.95
C ALA A 87 7.50 -6.98 5.31
N SER A 88 7.24 -7.03 4.00
CA SER A 88 7.33 -8.24 3.16
C SER A 88 7.00 -7.90 1.70
N GLY A 89 8.02 -7.94 0.82
CA GLY A 89 7.76 -8.30 -0.58
C GLY A 89 8.18 -7.36 -1.70
N ALA A 90 9.07 -6.40 -1.51
CA ALA A 90 9.93 -5.98 -2.63
C ALA A 90 10.98 -7.07 -2.87
N GLY A 91 10.50 -8.26 -3.22
CA GLY A 91 11.29 -9.35 -3.74
C GLY A 91 11.48 -9.09 -5.22
N ASP A 92 12.61 -8.48 -5.56
CA ASP A 92 13.30 -8.72 -6.82
C ASP A 92 13.54 -10.24 -6.95
N GLY A 93 12.55 -10.94 -7.51
CA GLY A 93 12.65 -12.34 -7.90
C GLY A 93 13.19 -12.46 -9.32
N MET A 94 14.47 -12.11 -9.51
CA MET A 94 15.20 -12.42 -10.72
C MET A 94 15.51 -13.93 -10.75
N GLY A 95 15.13 -14.64 -11.81
CA GLY A 95 15.83 -15.86 -12.22
C GLY A 95 15.12 -17.19 -11.95
N GLY A 96 14.74 -17.86 -13.04
CA GLY A 96 14.25 -19.23 -13.03
C GLY A 96 14.03 -19.77 -14.44
N GLY A 97 15.02 -19.61 -15.32
CA GLY A 97 15.04 -20.43 -16.53
C GLY A 97 15.27 -21.89 -16.18
N ASN A 98 14.41 -22.79 -16.64
CA ASN A 98 14.78 -23.98 -17.41
C ASN A 98 13.56 -24.85 -17.76
N VAL A 99 13.44 -25.09 -19.08
CA VAL A 99 13.20 -26.36 -19.78
C VAL A 99 11.94 -27.23 -19.52
N SER A 100 11.21 -27.40 -20.64
CA SER A 100 10.52 -28.60 -21.14
C SER A 100 9.18 -29.05 -20.53
N PRO A 101 8.08 -29.08 -21.32
CA PRO A 101 6.96 -29.95 -21.00
C PRO A 101 7.38 -31.40 -21.30
N SER A 102 7.70 -32.16 -20.25
CA SER A 102 7.77 -33.61 -20.37
C SER A 102 6.36 -34.14 -20.58
N PHE A 103 6.02 -34.43 -21.84
CA PHE A 103 4.96 -35.38 -22.19
C PHE A 103 5.56 -36.78 -22.15
N PRO A 104 5.20 -37.64 -21.19
CA PRO A 104 5.46 -39.07 -21.29
C PRO A 104 4.36 -39.68 -22.15
N GLY A 105 4.76 -40.24 -23.29
CA GLY A 105 3.87 -41.03 -24.12
C GLY A 105 3.53 -42.39 -23.49
N GLU A 106 2.40 -42.91 -24.00
CA GLU A 106 2.16 -44.33 -24.32
C GLU A 106 1.45 -45.24 -23.30
N SER A 107 0.16 -45.47 -23.63
CA SER A 107 -0.56 -46.75 -23.74
C SER A 107 -1.29 -47.41 -22.55
N SER A 108 -2.56 -47.68 -22.85
CA SER A 108 -3.30 -48.94 -22.67
C SER A 108 -4.45 -48.98 -21.65
N SER A 109 -5.65 -49.05 -22.24
CA SER A 109 -6.79 -49.91 -21.89
C SER A 109 -7.87 -49.39 -20.92
N SER A 110 -9.03 -49.17 -21.54
CA SER A 110 -10.38 -49.59 -21.10
C SER A 110 -10.95 -48.99 -19.82
N GLU A 111 -11.95 -48.13 -19.95
CA GLU A 111 -13.33 -48.38 -19.50
C GLU A 111 -14.15 -47.10 -19.75
N ASP A 112 -15.20 -47.28 -20.54
CA ASP A 112 -16.41 -46.50 -20.77
C ASP A 112 -16.60 -45.21 -19.96
N ASP A 113 -16.79 -44.08 -20.64
CA ASP A 113 -17.88 -43.17 -20.29
C ASP A 113 -18.29 -42.31 -21.51
N GLU A 114 -19.44 -42.65 -22.04
CA GLU A 114 -20.08 -42.09 -23.23
C GLU A 114 -20.55 -40.64 -22.97
N GLY A 115 -19.80 -39.67 -23.51
CA GLY A 115 -20.14 -38.25 -23.46
C GLY A 115 -21.22 -37.87 -24.50
N PRO A 116 -22.17 -36.97 -24.17
CA PRO A 116 -23.47 -36.88 -24.82
C PRO A 116 -23.42 -36.29 -26.23
N GLN A 117 -24.11 -36.97 -27.17
CA GLN A 117 -24.41 -36.46 -28.51
C GLN A 117 -25.43 -35.32 -28.41
N ALA A 118 -25.03 -34.11 -28.81
CA ALA A 118 -25.91 -32.94 -28.87
C ALA A 118 -27.04 -33.16 -29.90
N PRO A 119 -28.29 -32.74 -29.62
CA PRO A 119 -29.38 -32.92 -30.57
C PRO A 119 -29.55 -31.71 -31.51
N PHE A 120 -29.87 -32.08 -32.76
CA PHE A 120 -30.38 -31.30 -33.92
C PHE A 120 -29.38 -30.50 -34.76
#